data_AF-A0A936F478-F1
#
_entry.id   AF-A0A936F478-F1
#
_cell.length_a   1.000
_cell.length_b   1.000
_cell.length_c   1.000
_cell.angle_alpha   90.00
_cell.angle_beta   90.00
_cell.angle_gamma   90.00
#
_symmetry.space_group_name_H-M   'P 1'
#
loop_
_entity.id
_entity.type
_entity.pdbx_description
1 polymer ?
#
loop_
_entity_poly.entity_id
_entity_poly.type
_entity_poly.pdbx_seq_one_letter_code
_entity_poly.pdbx_strand_id
1 'polypeptide(L)'
;MPRIHWLEVHPSPAGDALRAALDRWGDDVQEGPGPGSLVLVAERPDARLVPPEGTEILWWVEQAEPEEVSAVLNLRPGWVLLQNRPLEAAREALVHLRQRDLGSEGWLRQMMHLASLDELLRLALARAIRLSGAAGGAIWLRRDDTFYQRVGDSTFTEAPLPRQEAAELVRLGEAFLLAPSEQLGILRLSGPKERPERFLRGFDDMEPLLLSAWQLEESRALSFKDDLTVAQNRRCLEAELPQAVRSAAARAEPLALLFIDVDDLKRVNTSHGHPVGSLLLESVAATAQRLCRAHDRLYRYGGDEFCILMPGTTAQGARKLGERLLQVLQEHPLDLGRDHLTVSLSAGVAAYPEHADGAGHLIEQADHALMRAKQEGKGRVMVAASQTGGTA
;
A
#
# COMPACT_ATOMS: atom_id res chain seq x y z
N MET A 1 -10.62 11.32 -42.48
CA MET A 1 -10.40 11.89 -41.13
C MET A 1 -11.18 11.06 -40.14
N PRO A 2 -10.65 10.82 -38.93
CA PRO A 2 -11.37 10.11 -37.88
C PRO A 2 -12.58 10.95 -37.47
N ARG A 3 -13.77 10.33 -37.42
CA ARG A 3 -15.00 11.02 -37.03
C ARG A 3 -15.22 10.85 -35.53
N ILE A 4 -15.30 11.97 -34.83
CA ILE A 4 -15.59 12.03 -33.40
C ILE A 4 -16.95 12.67 -33.21
N HIS A 5 -17.84 11.93 -32.58
CA HIS A 5 -19.08 12.45 -32.06
C HIS A 5 -18.81 13.08 -30.70
N TRP A 6 -19.39 14.24 -30.44
CA TRP A 6 -19.22 14.96 -29.19
C TRP A 6 -20.56 15.11 -28.49
N LEU A 7 -20.59 14.80 -27.19
CA LEU A 7 -21.73 15.06 -26.34
C LEU A 7 -21.27 15.78 -25.08
N GLU A 8 -21.68 17.04 -24.96
CA GLU A 8 -21.37 17.90 -23.83
C GLU A 8 -22.54 17.91 -22.84
N VAL A 9 -22.36 17.22 -21.72
CA VAL A 9 -23.36 17.09 -20.66
C VAL A 9 -23.22 18.24 -19.68
N HIS A 10 -21.98 18.64 -19.41
CA HIS A 10 -21.64 19.79 -18.57
C HIS A 10 -20.54 20.62 -19.24
N PRO A 11 -20.77 21.92 -19.49
CA PRO A 11 -19.75 22.79 -20.08
C PRO A 11 -18.60 23.02 -19.09
N SER A 12 -17.36 22.87 -19.55
CA SER A 12 -16.17 23.12 -18.74
C SER A 12 -15.02 23.69 -19.59
N PRO A 13 -14.11 24.48 -18.99
CA PRO A 13 -12.91 24.97 -19.69
C PRO A 13 -12.03 23.84 -20.24
N ALA A 14 -12.03 22.69 -19.57
CA ALA A 14 -11.38 21.50 -20.06
C ALA A 14 -12.07 21.02 -21.35
N GLY A 15 -13.40 20.87 -21.33
CA GLY A 15 -14.24 20.56 -22.50
C GLY A 15 -13.84 21.35 -23.76
N ASP A 16 -13.81 22.68 -23.62
CA ASP A 16 -13.41 23.61 -24.69
C ASP A 16 -11.97 23.35 -25.18
N ALA A 17 -11.05 23.11 -24.25
CA ALA A 17 -9.64 22.86 -24.56
C ALA A 17 -9.44 21.56 -25.36
N LEU A 18 -10.15 20.47 -25.03
CA LEU A 18 -10.10 19.22 -25.81
C LEU A 18 -10.78 19.38 -27.15
N ARG A 19 -11.95 20.01 -27.21
CA ARG A 19 -12.64 20.28 -28.47
C ARG A 19 -11.71 21.03 -29.44
N ALA A 20 -11.02 22.06 -28.96
CA ALA A 20 -10.01 22.78 -29.74
C ALA A 20 -8.78 21.91 -30.09
N ALA A 21 -8.42 20.94 -29.25
CA ALA A 21 -7.31 20.02 -29.52
C ALA A 21 -7.66 18.98 -30.59
N LEU A 22 -8.88 18.45 -30.59
CA LEU A 22 -9.38 17.52 -31.61
C LEU A 22 -9.29 18.13 -33.01
N ASP A 23 -9.70 19.40 -33.14
CA ASP A 23 -9.58 20.16 -34.38
C ASP A 23 -8.11 20.29 -34.83
N ARG A 24 -7.20 20.66 -33.90
CA ARG A 24 -5.75 20.72 -34.18
C ARG A 24 -5.15 19.35 -34.55
N TRP A 25 -5.70 18.26 -34.04
CA TRP A 25 -5.26 16.90 -34.37
C TRP A 25 -5.83 16.39 -35.70
N GLY A 26 -6.73 17.14 -36.34
CA GLY A 26 -7.32 16.81 -37.63
C GLY A 26 -8.47 15.80 -37.54
N ASP A 27 -9.16 15.75 -36.40
CA ASP A 27 -10.37 14.95 -36.21
C ASP A 27 -11.63 15.71 -36.69
N ASP A 28 -12.58 15.02 -37.31
CA ASP A 28 -13.88 15.57 -37.74
C ASP A 28 -14.86 15.48 -36.56
N VAL A 29 -15.05 16.61 -35.85
CA VAL A 29 -15.91 16.69 -34.65
C VAL A 29 -17.34 17.03 -35.03
N GLN A 30 -18.27 16.13 -34.73
CA GLN A 30 -19.71 16.28 -35.00
C GLN A 30 -20.50 16.28 -33.70
N GLU A 31 -21.49 17.17 -33.60
CA GLU A 31 -22.39 17.21 -32.46
C GLU A 31 -23.37 16.03 -32.45
N GLY A 32 -23.56 15.44 -31.27
CA GLY A 32 -24.54 14.40 -31.04
C GLY A 32 -24.06 12.99 -31.41
N PRO A 33 -24.83 11.96 -31.00
CA PRO A 33 -24.42 10.57 -31.15
C PRO A 33 -24.48 10.10 -32.61
N GLY A 34 -23.54 9.25 -32.99
CA GLY A 34 -23.48 8.62 -34.30
C GLY A 34 -22.40 7.54 -34.34
N PRO A 35 -22.34 6.72 -35.41
CA PRO A 35 -21.38 5.62 -35.50
C PRO A 35 -19.94 6.13 -35.58
N GLY A 36 -19.06 5.60 -34.71
CA GLY A 36 -17.66 6.04 -34.58
C GLY A 36 -17.23 6.20 -33.12
N SER A 37 -16.20 7.01 -32.88
CA SER A 37 -15.78 7.37 -31.52
C SER A 37 -16.69 8.49 -30.97
N LEU A 38 -17.19 8.36 -29.74
CA LEU A 38 -17.99 9.36 -29.03
C LEU A 38 -17.20 9.86 -27.81
N VAL A 39 -17.07 11.17 -27.66
CA VAL A 39 -16.54 11.82 -26.46
C VAL A 39 -17.69 12.39 -25.63
N LEU A 40 -17.74 12.01 -24.37
CA LEU A 40 -18.75 12.42 -23.38
C LEU A 40 -18.07 13.29 -22.32
N VAL A 41 -18.41 14.58 -22.26
CA VAL A 41 -17.88 15.49 -21.23
C VAL A 41 -18.94 15.72 -20.17
N ALA A 42 -18.66 15.28 -18.94
CA ALA A 42 -19.59 15.34 -17.81
C ALA A 42 -18.84 15.57 -16.49
N GLU A 43 -19.56 15.89 -15.41
CA GLU A 43 -18.95 15.97 -14.07
C GLU A 43 -18.57 14.58 -13.55
N ARG A 44 -19.47 13.59 -13.77
CA ARG A 44 -19.32 12.18 -13.38
C ARG A 44 -19.85 11.25 -14.49
N PRO A 45 -19.41 10.00 -14.58
CA PRO A 45 -19.90 9.06 -15.60
C PRO A 45 -21.34 8.62 -15.30
N ASP A 46 -22.24 8.69 -16.31
CA ASP A 46 -23.67 8.35 -16.17
C ASP A 46 -24.11 7.30 -17.22
N ALA A 47 -24.46 6.12 -16.74
CA ALA A 47 -24.95 5.00 -17.54
C ALA A 47 -26.09 5.35 -18.52
N ARG A 48 -26.92 6.35 -18.20
CA ARG A 48 -28.07 6.75 -19.03
C ARG A 48 -27.69 7.50 -20.30
N LEU A 49 -26.46 8.01 -20.38
CA LEU A 49 -25.97 8.80 -21.51
C LEU A 49 -25.17 7.95 -22.52
N VAL A 50 -25.05 6.65 -22.25
CA VAL A 50 -24.39 5.69 -23.14
C VAL A 50 -25.23 5.51 -24.41
N PRO A 51 -24.70 5.83 -25.61
CA PRO A 51 -25.43 5.68 -26.88
C PRO A 51 -25.66 4.20 -27.28
N PRO A 52 -26.62 3.94 -28.20
CA PRO A 52 -26.86 2.60 -28.74
C PRO A 52 -25.72 2.08 -29.66
N GLU A 53 -25.77 0.79 -30.00
CA GLU A 53 -24.67 -0.01 -30.57
C GLU A 53 -23.93 0.59 -31.77
N GLY A 54 -22.61 0.33 -31.83
CA GLY A 54 -21.73 0.70 -32.95
C GLY A 54 -20.74 1.82 -32.66
N THR A 55 -20.70 2.30 -31.40
CA THR A 55 -19.83 3.39 -30.95
C THR A 55 -18.79 2.95 -29.93
N GLU A 56 -17.65 3.63 -29.98
CA GLU A 56 -16.52 3.57 -29.04
C GLU A 56 -16.58 4.80 -28.14
N ILE A 57 -16.50 4.64 -26.82
CA ILE A 57 -16.80 5.74 -25.90
C ILE A 57 -15.54 6.21 -25.17
N LEU A 58 -15.35 7.52 -25.09
CA LEU A 58 -14.43 8.18 -24.16
C LEU A 58 -15.23 9.13 -23.25
N TRP A 59 -15.31 8.81 -21.98
CA TRP A 59 -15.77 9.69 -20.92
C TRP A 59 -14.64 10.61 -20.47
N TRP A 60 -14.91 11.90 -20.40
CA TRP A 60 -13.99 12.88 -19.86
C TRP A 60 -14.64 13.63 -18.71
N VAL A 61 -14.34 13.18 -17.50
CA VAL A 61 -15.09 13.49 -16.29
C VAL A 61 -14.27 14.29 -15.30
N GLU A 62 -14.91 15.14 -14.50
CA GLU A 62 -14.20 15.90 -13.47
C GLU A 62 -13.83 15.01 -12.28
N GLN A 63 -14.77 14.15 -11.86
CA GLN A 63 -14.61 13.18 -10.78
C GLN A 63 -15.24 11.83 -11.15
N ALA A 64 -14.69 10.74 -10.59
CA ALA A 64 -15.28 9.41 -10.74
C ALA A 64 -14.81 8.49 -9.61
N GLU A 65 -15.75 7.78 -8.99
CA GLU A 65 -15.44 6.71 -8.04
C GLU A 65 -15.28 5.36 -8.76
N PRO A 66 -14.47 4.42 -8.24
CA PRO A 66 -14.23 3.12 -8.88
C PRO A 66 -15.50 2.32 -9.19
N GLU A 67 -16.50 2.37 -8.30
CA GLU A 67 -17.79 1.69 -8.49
C GLU A 67 -18.60 2.29 -9.65
N GLU A 68 -18.55 3.62 -9.82
CA GLU A 68 -19.25 4.34 -10.88
C GLU A 68 -18.63 4.04 -12.25
N VAL A 69 -17.29 4.06 -12.30
CA VAL A 69 -16.53 3.68 -13.49
C VAL A 69 -16.84 2.24 -13.87
N SER A 70 -16.79 1.32 -12.91
CA SER A 70 -17.10 -0.09 -13.13
C SER A 70 -18.53 -0.28 -13.64
N ALA A 71 -19.52 0.40 -13.05
CA ALA A 71 -20.92 0.31 -13.47
C ALA A 71 -21.12 0.75 -14.93
N VAL A 72 -20.52 1.86 -15.34
CA VAL A 72 -20.67 2.38 -16.71
C VAL A 72 -19.91 1.53 -17.72
N LEU A 73 -18.68 1.09 -17.39
CA LEU A 73 -17.89 0.24 -18.28
C LEU A 73 -18.47 -1.17 -18.46
N ASN A 74 -19.21 -1.68 -17.46
CA ASN A 74 -19.94 -2.95 -17.58
C ASN A 74 -21.07 -2.88 -18.60
N LEU A 75 -21.68 -1.71 -18.81
CA LEU A 75 -22.75 -1.52 -19.79
C LEU A 75 -22.19 -1.36 -21.21
N ARG A 76 -21.08 -0.63 -21.35
CA ARG A 76 -20.40 -0.46 -22.63
C ARG A 76 -18.89 -0.26 -22.44
N PRO A 77 -18.07 -1.04 -23.14
CA PRO A 77 -16.63 -0.80 -23.16
C PRO A 77 -16.32 0.60 -23.69
N GLY A 78 -15.51 1.33 -22.94
CA GLY A 78 -15.08 2.69 -23.24
C GLY A 78 -13.89 3.08 -22.37
N TRP A 79 -13.48 4.33 -22.47
CA TRP A 79 -12.42 4.95 -21.67
C TRP A 79 -13.06 5.92 -20.69
N VAL A 80 -12.51 6.07 -19.48
CA VAL A 80 -12.88 7.13 -18.54
C VAL A 80 -11.61 7.87 -18.14
N LEU A 81 -11.54 9.16 -18.47
CA LEU A 81 -10.41 10.03 -18.18
C LEU A 81 -10.84 11.19 -17.29
N LEU A 82 -9.96 11.61 -16.38
CA LEU A 82 -10.17 12.81 -15.58
C LEU A 82 -9.81 14.08 -16.38
N GLN A 83 -10.61 15.14 -16.22
CA GLN A 83 -10.42 16.44 -16.90
C GLN A 83 -9.12 17.15 -16.52
N ASN A 84 -8.53 16.82 -15.37
CA ASN A 84 -7.25 17.38 -14.92
C ASN A 84 -6.02 16.70 -15.57
N ARG A 85 -6.21 15.73 -16.47
CA ARG A 85 -5.12 15.06 -17.19
C ARG A 85 -4.67 15.89 -18.40
N PRO A 86 -3.40 15.74 -18.84
CA PRO A 86 -2.93 16.35 -20.09
C PRO A 86 -3.78 15.92 -21.29
N LEU A 87 -3.97 16.83 -22.26
CA LEU A 87 -4.76 16.57 -23.46
C LEU A 87 -4.18 15.40 -24.28
N GLU A 88 -2.88 15.18 -24.21
CA GLU A 88 -2.17 14.06 -24.84
C GLU A 88 -2.75 12.71 -24.39
N ALA A 89 -3.19 12.58 -23.14
CA ALA A 89 -3.83 11.35 -22.65
C ALA A 89 -5.16 11.06 -23.35
N ALA A 90 -5.94 12.11 -23.66
CA ALA A 90 -7.17 11.98 -24.44
C ALA A 90 -6.87 11.59 -25.89
N ARG A 91 -5.78 12.12 -26.47
CA ARG A 91 -5.32 11.73 -27.81
C ARG A 91 -4.93 10.25 -27.88
N GLU A 92 -4.16 9.78 -26.91
CA GLU A 92 -3.75 8.37 -26.81
C GLU A 92 -4.98 7.46 -26.66
N ALA A 93 -5.91 7.80 -25.77
CA ALA A 93 -7.16 7.07 -25.58
C ALA A 93 -7.94 6.93 -26.90
N LEU A 94 -8.06 8.01 -27.66
CA LEU A 94 -8.74 8.01 -28.95
C LEU A 94 -7.99 7.19 -30.01
N VAL A 95 -6.66 7.20 -30.03
CA VAL A 95 -5.86 6.35 -30.93
C VAL A 95 -6.12 4.88 -30.63
N HIS A 96 -6.16 4.51 -29.36
CA HIS A 96 -6.43 3.13 -28.93
C HIS A 96 -7.85 2.67 -29.25
N LEU A 97 -8.86 3.52 -29.03
CA LEU A 97 -10.24 3.25 -29.47
C LEU A 97 -10.26 2.93 -30.96
N ARG A 98 -9.72 3.81 -31.80
CA ARG A 98 -9.77 3.70 -33.28
C ARG A 98 -9.05 2.48 -33.84
N GLN A 99 -7.97 2.03 -33.20
CA GLN A 99 -7.20 0.88 -33.67
C GLN A 99 -7.96 -0.45 -33.51
N ARG A 100 -9.18 -0.43 -32.93
CA ARG A 100 -9.95 -1.63 -32.59
C ARG A 100 -9.11 -2.65 -31.85
N ASP A 101 -8.10 -2.19 -31.13
CA ASP A 101 -7.42 -2.97 -30.11
C ASP A 101 -8.28 -2.97 -28.84
N LEU A 102 -9.57 -3.27 -29.06
CA LEU A 102 -10.53 -3.73 -28.08
C LEU A 102 -10.46 -5.25 -28.05
N GLY A 103 -9.24 -5.80 -28.07
CA GLY A 103 -9.00 -7.11 -27.47
C GLY A 103 -9.58 -7.12 -26.05
N SER A 104 -9.84 -8.30 -25.51
CA SER A 104 -10.61 -8.55 -24.29
C SER A 104 -10.15 -7.84 -22.99
N GLU A 105 -9.19 -6.91 -23.05
CA GLU A 105 -8.32 -6.44 -21.95
C GLU A 105 -7.88 -4.95 -22.04
N GLY A 106 -8.40 -4.15 -22.97
CA GLY A 106 -8.06 -2.72 -23.06
C GLY A 106 -8.43 -1.88 -21.81
N TRP A 107 -9.39 -2.34 -21.01
CA TRP A 107 -9.80 -1.72 -19.75
C TRP A 107 -8.84 -2.00 -18.57
N LEU A 108 -8.10 -3.10 -18.60
CA LEU A 108 -7.13 -3.48 -17.56
C LEU A 108 -5.86 -2.63 -17.63
N ARG A 109 -5.39 -2.31 -18.85
CA ARG A 109 -4.26 -1.37 -19.05
C ARG A 109 -4.57 0.06 -18.60
N GLN A 110 -5.84 0.45 -18.48
CA GLN A 110 -6.23 1.81 -18.05
C GLN A 110 -6.45 1.94 -16.54
N MET A 111 -6.66 0.83 -15.83
CA MET A 111 -6.66 0.81 -14.36
C MET A 111 -5.25 0.93 -13.75
N MET A 112 -4.20 0.93 -14.60
CA MET A 112 -2.78 1.01 -14.25
C MET A 112 -2.37 2.10 -13.25
N HIS A 113 -3.15 3.18 -13.13
CA HIS A 113 -2.79 4.30 -12.28
C HIS A 113 -3.66 4.47 -11.03
N LEU A 114 -4.66 3.59 -10.83
CA LEU A 114 -5.64 3.73 -9.73
C LEU A 114 -5.92 2.42 -8.98
N ALA A 115 -5.65 1.25 -9.55
CA ALA A 115 -5.86 -0.03 -8.87
C ALA A 115 -4.61 -0.47 -8.07
N SER A 116 -4.82 -0.81 -6.79
CA SER A 116 -3.91 -1.59 -5.96
C SER A 116 -3.67 -2.99 -6.52
N LEU A 117 -2.58 -3.64 -6.09
CA LEU A 117 -2.30 -5.03 -6.49
C LEU A 117 -3.48 -5.95 -6.14
N ASP A 118 -4.08 -5.78 -4.96
CA ASP A 118 -5.25 -6.56 -4.53
C ASP A 118 -6.45 -6.39 -5.46
N GLU A 119 -6.73 -5.18 -5.95
CA GLU A 119 -7.83 -4.93 -6.90
C GLU A 119 -7.57 -5.62 -8.24
N LEU A 120 -6.34 -5.54 -8.76
CA LEU A 120 -5.95 -6.25 -9.98
C LEU A 120 -6.09 -7.77 -9.83
N LEU A 121 -5.68 -8.32 -8.67
CA LEU A 121 -5.82 -9.75 -8.39
C LEU A 121 -7.28 -10.17 -8.22
N ARG A 122 -8.13 -9.35 -7.58
CA ARG A 122 -9.59 -9.63 -7.48
C ARG A 122 -10.24 -9.64 -8.86
N LEU A 123 -9.87 -8.70 -9.73
CA LEU A 123 -10.38 -8.65 -11.10
C LEU A 123 -9.93 -9.86 -11.92
N ALA A 124 -8.65 -10.23 -11.82
CA ALA A 124 -8.10 -11.41 -12.46
C ALA A 124 -8.82 -12.69 -11.99
N LEU A 125 -9.03 -12.84 -10.68
CA LEU A 125 -9.73 -13.97 -10.10
C LEU A 125 -11.20 -14.03 -10.55
N ALA A 126 -11.93 -12.92 -10.47
CA ALA A 126 -13.33 -12.85 -10.89
C ALA A 126 -13.51 -13.19 -12.38
N ARG A 127 -12.56 -12.77 -13.23
CA ARG A 127 -12.53 -13.12 -14.65
C ARG A 127 -12.26 -14.60 -14.86
N ALA A 128 -11.26 -15.17 -14.18
CA ALA A 128 -10.92 -16.58 -14.28
C ALA A 128 -12.11 -17.47 -13.88
N ILE A 129 -12.81 -17.15 -12.79
CA ILE A 129 -14.02 -17.86 -12.36
C ILE A 129 -15.10 -17.79 -13.45
N ARG A 130 -15.38 -16.59 -13.97
CA ARG A 130 -16.42 -16.37 -14.98
C ARG A 130 -16.15 -17.11 -16.29
N LEU A 131 -14.92 -17.03 -16.81
CA LEU A 131 -14.54 -17.63 -18.09
C LEU A 131 -14.38 -19.15 -17.98
N SER A 132 -13.94 -19.66 -16.83
CA SER A 132 -13.81 -21.10 -16.61
C SER A 132 -15.13 -21.77 -16.23
N GLY A 133 -16.11 -21.01 -15.74
CA GLY A 133 -17.34 -21.54 -15.15
C GLY A 133 -17.11 -22.26 -13.82
N ALA A 134 -16.00 -21.96 -13.13
CA ALA A 134 -15.67 -22.50 -11.81
C ALA A 134 -16.67 -22.01 -10.75
N ALA A 135 -16.80 -22.79 -9.67
CA ALA A 135 -17.65 -22.43 -8.53
C ALA A 135 -17.00 -21.40 -7.60
N GLY A 136 -15.67 -21.28 -7.66
CA GLY A 136 -14.87 -20.41 -6.80
C GLY A 136 -13.38 -20.46 -7.15
N GLY A 137 -12.57 -19.70 -6.43
CA GLY A 137 -11.14 -19.61 -6.70
C GLY A 137 -10.36 -18.76 -5.70
N ALA A 138 -9.04 -18.88 -5.77
CA ALA A 138 -8.12 -18.12 -4.96
C ALA A 138 -6.77 -17.91 -5.66
N ILE A 139 -6.06 -16.86 -5.28
CA ILE A 139 -4.73 -16.50 -5.75
C ILE A 139 -3.79 -16.37 -4.57
N TRP A 140 -2.61 -16.97 -4.69
CA TRP A 140 -1.49 -16.82 -3.78
C TRP A 140 -0.34 -16.09 -4.48
N LEU A 141 0.34 -15.22 -3.74
CA LEU A 141 1.57 -14.56 -4.21
C LEU A 141 2.80 -15.15 -3.51
N ARG A 142 3.91 -15.20 -4.24
CA ARG A 142 5.21 -15.64 -3.72
C ARG A 142 5.77 -14.60 -2.76
N ARG A 143 6.24 -15.08 -1.61
CA ARG A 143 7.10 -14.34 -0.68
C ARG A 143 8.20 -15.29 -0.20
N ASP A 144 9.44 -15.00 -0.58
CA ASP A 144 10.57 -15.91 -0.40
C ASP A 144 10.29 -17.29 -1.03
N ASP A 145 10.33 -18.36 -0.23
CA ASP A 145 10.12 -19.75 -0.69
C ASP A 145 8.70 -20.29 -0.40
N THR A 146 7.76 -19.39 -0.08
CA THR A 146 6.38 -19.73 0.28
C THR A 146 5.39 -18.83 -0.45
N PHE A 147 4.23 -19.38 -0.83
CA PHE A 147 3.12 -18.65 -1.41
C PHE A 147 2.05 -18.39 -0.35
N TYR A 148 1.55 -17.16 -0.27
CA TYR A 148 0.52 -16.75 0.68
C TYR A 148 -0.73 -16.30 -0.06
N GLN A 149 -1.91 -16.76 0.40
CA GLN A 149 -3.17 -16.38 -0.22
C GLN A 149 -3.35 -14.87 -0.07
N ARG A 150 -3.55 -14.17 -1.18
CA ARG A 150 -3.80 -12.72 -1.19
C ARG A 150 -5.27 -12.41 -1.40
N VAL A 151 -5.93 -13.14 -2.29
CA VAL A 151 -7.36 -13.02 -2.55
C VAL A 151 -7.95 -14.38 -2.84
N GLY A 152 -9.14 -14.62 -2.33
CA GLY A 152 -9.89 -15.84 -2.57
C GLY A 152 -11.20 -15.84 -1.83
N ASP A 153 -12.06 -16.78 -2.18
CA ASP A 153 -13.24 -17.10 -1.41
C ASP A 153 -12.94 -18.20 -0.37
N SER A 154 -13.96 -18.65 0.36
CA SER A 154 -13.84 -19.72 1.37
C SER A 154 -13.66 -21.13 0.77
N THR A 155 -13.50 -21.26 -0.54
CA THR A 155 -13.37 -22.57 -1.21
C THR A 155 -12.00 -23.20 -1.00
N PHE A 156 -10.99 -22.38 -0.73
CA PHE A 156 -9.62 -22.82 -0.45
C PHE A 156 -9.18 -22.33 0.93
N THR A 157 -8.33 -23.13 1.60
CA THR A 157 -7.75 -22.77 2.89
C THR A 157 -6.71 -21.67 2.72
N GLU A 158 -6.73 -20.65 3.57
CA GLU A 158 -5.76 -19.55 3.62
C GLU A 158 -4.35 -19.96 4.10
N ALA A 159 -4.05 -21.26 4.09
CA ALA A 159 -2.77 -21.78 4.51
C ALA A 159 -1.65 -21.37 3.52
N PRO A 160 -0.43 -21.08 4.04
CA PRO A 160 0.73 -20.88 3.19
C PRO A 160 1.07 -22.16 2.41
N LEU A 161 1.44 -22.00 1.14
CA LEU A 161 1.83 -23.09 0.24
C LEU A 161 3.33 -23.03 -0.02
N PRO A 162 4.14 -23.99 0.45
CA PRO A 162 5.56 -24.07 0.14
C PRO A 162 5.80 -24.15 -1.37
N ARG A 163 6.92 -23.59 -1.86
CA ARG A 163 7.24 -23.56 -3.30
C ARG A 163 7.19 -24.93 -3.98
N GLN A 164 7.65 -25.98 -3.29
CA GLN A 164 7.65 -27.34 -3.82
C GLN A 164 6.23 -27.89 -4.02
N GLU A 165 5.33 -27.63 -3.07
CA GLU A 165 3.92 -28.03 -3.16
C GLU A 165 3.18 -27.24 -4.24
N ALA A 166 3.43 -25.93 -4.33
CA ALA A 166 2.91 -25.08 -5.40
C ALA A 166 3.35 -25.58 -6.79
N ALA A 167 4.63 -25.94 -6.94
CA ALA A 167 5.16 -26.49 -8.19
C ALA A 167 4.50 -27.84 -8.56
N GLU A 168 4.22 -28.68 -7.57
CA GLU A 168 3.51 -29.94 -7.77
C GLU A 168 2.06 -29.73 -8.21
N LEU A 169 1.34 -28.79 -7.60
CA LEU A 169 -0.02 -28.41 -8.00
C LEU A 169 -0.07 -27.90 -9.45
N VAL A 170 0.90 -27.07 -9.86
CA VAL A 170 1.02 -26.60 -11.25
C VAL A 170 1.28 -27.76 -12.20
N ARG A 171 2.17 -28.68 -11.84
CA ARG A 171 2.48 -29.88 -12.64
C ARG A 171 1.25 -30.79 -12.83
N LEU A 172 0.41 -30.89 -11.80
CA LEU A 172 -0.83 -31.68 -11.83
C LEU A 172 -1.98 -30.97 -12.56
N GLY A 173 -1.80 -29.70 -12.94
CA GLY A 173 -2.84 -28.89 -13.58
C GLY A 173 -3.93 -28.40 -12.61
N GLU A 174 -3.66 -28.45 -11.30
CA GLU A 174 -4.57 -27.99 -10.24
C GLU A 174 -4.34 -26.52 -9.84
N ALA A 175 -3.28 -25.90 -10.38
CA ALA A 175 -2.95 -24.50 -10.20
C ALA A 175 -2.31 -23.94 -11.48
N PHE A 176 -2.40 -22.62 -11.66
CA PHE A 176 -1.85 -21.90 -12.80
C PHE A 176 -0.90 -20.81 -12.34
N LEU A 177 0.24 -20.64 -13.00
CA LEU A 177 1.18 -19.57 -12.66
C LEU A 177 0.64 -18.20 -13.10
N LEU A 178 0.83 -17.20 -12.25
CA LEU A 178 0.62 -15.79 -12.54
C LEU A 178 1.97 -15.10 -12.72
N ALA A 179 2.05 -14.25 -13.75
CA ALA A 179 3.31 -13.70 -14.26
C ALA A 179 4.40 -14.78 -14.33
N PRO A 180 4.27 -15.77 -15.25
CA PRO A 180 5.17 -16.91 -15.34
C PRO A 180 6.64 -16.53 -15.48
N SER A 181 6.95 -15.35 -16.05
CA SER A 181 8.33 -14.87 -16.21
C SER A 181 9.06 -14.75 -14.87
N GLU A 182 8.37 -14.27 -13.84
CA GLU A 182 8.91 -14.06 -12.49
C GLU A 182 8.39 -15.09 -11.47
N GLN A 183 7.43 -15.93 -11.87
CA GLN A 183 6.68 -16.83 -10.98
C GLN A 183 6.09 -16.08 -9.79
N LEU A 184 5.39 -14.98 -10.07
CA LEU A 184 4.87 -14.05 -9.07
C LEU A 184 3.85 -14.71 -8.14
N GLY A 185 3.00 -15.59 -8.66
CA GLY A 185 1.92 -16.19 -7.90
C GLY A 185 1.33 -17.45 -8.54
N ILE A 186 0.36 -18.04 -7.86
CA ILE A 186 -0.46 -19.15 -8.38
C ILE A 186 -1.95 -18.84 -8.24
N LEU A 187 -2.74 -19.22 -9.24
CA LEU A 187 -4.20 -19.17 -9.28
C LEU A 187 -4.74 -20.59 -9.18
N ARG A 188 -5.71 -20.83 -8.28
CA ARG A 188 -6.47 -22.08 -8.19
C ARG A 188 -7.95 -21.81 -8.38
N LEU A 189 -8.63 -22.74 -9.05
CA LEU A 189 -10.05 -22.67 -9.33
C LEU A 189 -10.73 -23.97 -8.88
N SER A 190 -11.95 -23.85 -8.36
CA SER A 190 -12.74 -25.00 -7.91
C SER A 190 -13.71 -25.44 -9.01
N GLY A 191 -13.46 -26.62 -9.58
CA GLY A 191 -14.30 -27.22 -10.62
C GLY A 191 -14.43 -26.40 -11.91
N PRO A 192 -13.34 -25.92 -12.53
CA PRO A 192 -13.42 -25.24 -13.83
C PRO A 192 -14.00 -26.18 -14.89
N LYS A 193 -14.94 -25.67 -15.71
CA LYS A 193 -15.61 -26.42 -16.79
C LYS A 193 -14.89 -26.26 -18.13
N GLU A 194 -14.27 -25.11 -18.36
CA GLU A 194 -13.44 -24.86 -19.53
C GLU A 194 -11.99 -25.24 -19.28
N ARG A 195 -11.27 -25.54 -20.36
CA ARG A 195 -9.84 -25.86 -20.27
C ARG A 195 -9.01 -24.60 -19.98
N PRO A 196 -7.88 -24.72 -19.26
CA PRO A 196 -7.02 -23.61 -18.89
C PRO A 196 -6.61 -22.71 -20.05
N GLU A 197 -6.28 -23.29 -21.20
CA GLU A 197 -5.79 -22.55 -22.36
C GLU A 197 -6.82 -21.57 -22.93
N ARG A 198 -8.12 -21.80 -22.65
CA ARG A 198 -9.20 -20.93 -23.10
C ARG A 198 -9.41 -19.72 -22.21
N PHE A 199 -9.35 -19.88 -20.89
CA PHE A 199 -9.63 -18.78 -19.96
C PHE A 199 -8.37 -18.03 -19.51
N LEU A 200 -7.19 -18.66 -19.63
CA LEU A 200 -5.90 -18.01 -19.41
C LEU A 200 -5.45 -17.18 -20.62
N ARG A 201 -6.07 -17.38 -21.80
CA ARG A 201 -5.80 -16.55 -22.97
C ARG A 201 -6.10 -15.08 -22.64
N GLY A 202 -5.06 -14.25 -22.65
CA GLY A 202 -5.09 -12.82 -22.27
C GLY A 202 -4.50 -12.49 -20.89
N PHE A 203 -4.25 -13.49 -20.03
CA PHE A 203 -3.46 -13.25 -18.81
C PHE A 203 -2.02 -12.81 -19.13
N ASP A 204 -1.52 -13.12 -20.33
CA ASP A 204 -0.22 -12.66 -20.82
C ASP A 204 -0.15 -11.12 -20.92
N ASP A 205 -1.26 -10.46 -21.26
CA ASP A 205 -1.34 -8.99 -21.30
C ASP A 205 -1.48 -8.35 -19.90
N MET A 206 -1.89 -9.15 -18.91
CA MET A 206 -1.96 -8.78 -17.50
C MET A 206 -0.62 -8.92 -16.78
N GLU A 207 0.28 -9.76 -17.28
CA GLU A 207 1.58 -10.02 -16.65
C GLU A 207 2.39 -8.73 -16.42
N PRO A 208 2.60 -7.83 -17.40
CA PRO A 208 3.30 -6.56 -17.17
C PRO A 208 2.62 -5.67 -16.13
N LEU A 209 1.29 -5.74 -16.02
CA LEU A 209 0.49 -4.95 -15.09
C LEU A 209 0.65 -5.45 -13.65
N LEU A 210 0.51 -6.75 -13.46
CA LEU A 210 0.71 -7.41 -12.18
C LEU A 210 2.15 -7.23 -11.70
N LEU A 211 3.13 -7.34 -12.60
CA LEU A 211 4.53 -7.09 -12.28
C LEU A 211 4.78 -5.62 -11.91
N SER A 212 4.23 -4.66 -12.66
CA SER A 212 4.38 -3.23 -12.35
C SER A 212 3.71 -2.84 -11.03
N ALA A 213 2.51 -3.35 -10.76
CA ALA A 213 1.79 -3.10 -9.51
C ALA A 213 2.46 -3.78 -8.32
N TRP A 214 2.97 -5.00 -8.51
CA TRP A 214 3.77 -5.70 -7.51
C TRP A 214 5.09 -4.97 -7.24
N GLN A 215 5.82 -4.55 -8.28
CA GLN A 215 7.05 -3.75 -8.13
C GLN A 215 6.77 -2.38 -7.51
N LEU A 216 5.62 -1.76 -7.76
CA LEU A 216 5.22 -0.51 -7.12
C LEU A 216 4.83 -0.75 -5.66
N GLU A 217 4.11 -1.83 -5.33
CA GLU A 217 3.81 -2.22 -3.96
C GLU A 217 5.11 -2.57 -3.20
N GLU A 218 6.03 -3.28 -3.84
CA GLU A 218 7.34 -3.63 -3.33
C GLU A 218 8.24 -2.39 -3.22
N SER A 219 8.18 -1.45 -4.17
CA SER A 219 8.89 -0.16 -4.12
C SER A 219 8.32 0.77 -3.05
N ARG A 220 7.00 0.73 -2.81
CA ARG A 220 6.35 1.44 -1.70
C ARG A 220 6.65 0.76 -0.37
N ALA A 221 6.77 -0.57 -0.35
CA ALA A 221 7.32 -1.29 0.79
C ALA A 221 8.79 -0.87 1.00
N LEU A 222 9.57 -0.66 -0.07
CA LEU A 222 10.93 -0.12 -0.06
C LEU A 222 11.02 1.37 0.36
N SER A 223 9.90 2.09 0.49
CA SER A 223 9.82 3.38 1.22
C SER A 223 9.81 3.12 2.73
N PHE A 224 10.80 2.36 3.19
CA PHE A 224 11.03 1.96 4.58
C PHE A 224 11.48 3.12 5.47
N LYS A 225 11.27 4.38 5.08
CA LYS A 225 11.68 5.56 5.84
C LYS A 225 10.55 6.56 5.91
N ASP A 226 10.44 7.20 7.07
CA ASP A 226 9.57 8.34 7.32
C ASP A 226 10.18 9.59 6.70
N ASP A 227 9.39 10.33 5.90
CA ASP A 227 9.88 11.47 5.10
C ASP A 227 10.41 12.62 5.96
N LEU A 228 9.92 12.76 7.20
CA LEU A 228 10.34 13.81 8.12
C LEU A 228 11.62 13.42 8.87
N THR A 229 11.64 12.22 9.45
CA THR A 229 12.68 11.83 10.42
C THR A 229 13.74 10.91 9.85
N VAL A 230 13.53 10.37 8.64
CA VAL A 230 14.38 9.38 7.96
C VAL A 230 14.49 8.05 8.74
N ALA A 231 13.83 7.95 9.90
CA ALA A 231 13.67 6.72 10.68
C ALA A 231 12.83 5.70 9.90
N GLN A 232 12.93 4.43 10.24
CA GLN A 232 12.07 3.44 9.59
C GLN A 232 10.60 3.66 9.94
N ASN A 233 9.65 3.30 9.08
CA ASN A 233 8.23 3.49 9.42
C ASN A 233 7.68 2.31 10.24
N ARG A 234 6.49 2.47 10.84
CA ARG A 234 5.79 1.42 11.59
C ARG A 234 5.68 0.08 10.87
N ARG A 235 5.43 0.08 9.55
CA ARG A 235 5.30 -1.16 8.77
C ARG A 235 6.61 -1.94 8.73
N CYS A 236 7.76 -1.26 8.77
CA CYS A 236 9.07 -1.91 8.88
C CYS A 236 9.16 -2.68 10.20
N LEU A 237 8.74 -2.08 11.31
CA LEU A 237 8.75 -2.73 12.61
C LEU A 237 7.84 -3.96 12.61
N GLU A 238 6.61 -3.82 12.11
CA GLU A 238 5.63 -4.92 12.04
C GLU A 238 6.14 -6.09 11.19
N ALA A 239 6.92 -5.81 10.14
CA ALA A 239 7.53 -6.83 9.29
C ALA A 239 8.78 -7.47 9.92
N GLU A 240 9.64 -6.67 10.55
CA GLU A 240 10.95 -7.12 11.07
C GLU A 240 10.85 -7.79 12.45
N LEU A 241 9.94 -7.32 13.31
CA LEU A 241 9.87 -7.75 14.70
C LEU A 241 9.59 -9.27 14.86
N PRO A 242 8.65 -9.90 14.11
CA PRO A 242 8.46 -11.34 14.20
C PRO A 242 9.71 -12.13 13.83
N GLN A 243 10.49 -11.65 12.85
CA GLN A 243 11.73 -12.30 12.45
C GLN A 243 12.84 -12.09 13.47
N ALA A 244 12.93 -10.89 14.06
CA ALA A 244 13.89 -10.60 15.13
C ALA A 244 13.65 -11.48 16.37
N VAL A 245 12.39 -11.69 16.77
CA VAL A 245 12.03 -12.59 17.88
C VAL A 245 12.41 -14.03 17.57
N ARG A 246 12.09 -14.54 16.36
CA ARG A 246 12.50 -15.89 15.93
C ARG A 246 14.02 -16.06 15.94
N SER A 247 14.76 -15.06 15.48
CA SER A 247 16.23 -15.06 15.48
C SER A 247 16.80 -15.07 16.91
N ALA A 248 16.26 -14.22 17.79
CA ALA A 248 16.64 -14.16 19.20
C ALA A 248 16.40 -15.50 19.92
N ALA A 249 15.23 -16.11 19.69
CA ALA A 249 14.89 -17.44 20.21
C ALA A 249 15.87 -18.52 19.72
N ALA A 250 16.17 -18.55 18.42
CA ALA A 250 17.08 -19.53 17.83
C ALA A 250 18.53 -19.40 18.35
N ARG A 251 18.94 -18.19 18.72
CA ARG A 251 20.30 -17.89 19.22
C ARG A 251 20.40 -17.88 20.74
N ALA A 252 19.28 -18.03 21.46
CA ALA A 252 19.17 -17.83 22.90
C ALA A 252 19.74 -16.46 23.36
N GLU A 253 19.50 -15.42 22.55
CA GLU A 253 19.93 -14.04 22.83
C GLU A 253 18.72 -13.17 23.22
N PRO A 254 18.90 -12.16 24.09
CA PRO A 254 17.81 -11.25 24.44
C PRO A 254 17.52 -10.29 23.28
N LEU A 255 16.26 -9.88 23.16
CA LEU A 255 15.82 -8.84 22.23
C LEU A 255 15.01 -7.81 23.00
N ALA A 256 15.43 -6.55 22.99
CA ALA A 256 14.71 -5.48 23.67
C ALA A 256 14.02 -4.56 22.67
N LEU A 257 12.86 -4.03 23.09
CA LEU A 257 12.11 -2.99 22.41
C LEU A 257 11.96 -1.80 23.36
N LEU A 258 12.39 -0.63 22.92
CA LEU A 258 12.14 0.65 23.60
C LEU A 258 11.07 1.40 22.81
N PHE A 259 9.92 1.63 23.43
CA PHE A 259 8.81 2.40 22.87
C PHE A 259 8.83 3.80 23.49
N ILE A 260 8.88 4.83 22.66
CA ILE A 260 9.12 6.23 23.01
C ILE A 260 7.93 7.06 22.54
N ASP A 261 7.54 8.05 23.35
CA ASP A 261 6.60 9.09 22.98
C ASP A 261 7.15 10.45 23.39
N VAL A 262 7.09 11.41 22.47
CA VAL A 262 7.50 12.79 22.73
C VAL A 262 6.46 13.49 23.60
N ASP A 263 6.88 13.97 24.78
CA ASP A 263 5.95 14.59 25.72
C ASP A 263 5.44 15.95 25.20
N ASP A 264 4.12 16.13 25.25
CA ASP A 264 3.43 17.41 25.00
C ASP A 264 3.63 17.98 23.58
N LEU A 265 3.88 17.16 22.55
CA LEU A 265 4.04 17.65 21.16
C LEU A 265 2.85 18.52 20.70
N LYS A 266 1.61 18.15 21.07
CA LYS A 266 0.42 18.95 20.77
C LYS A 266 0.47 20.37 21.36
N ARG A 267 1.04 20.53 22.56
CA ARG A 267 1.23 21.85 23.19
C ARG A 267 2.27 22.65 22.42
N VAL A 268 3.39 22.02 22.04
CA VAL A 268 4.42 22.65 21.22
C VAL A 268 3.84 23.14 19.89
N ASN A 269 3.08 22.29 19.19
CA ASN A 269 2.42 22.65 17.93
C ASN A 269 1.44 23.82 18.11
N THR A 270 0.68 23.86 19.21
CA THR A 270 -0.25 24.95 19.50
C THR A 270 0.49 26.26 19.80
N SER A 271 1.59 26.20 20.57
CA SER A 271 2.33 27.40 21.02
C SER A 271 3.30 27.96 19.97
N HIS A 272 3.89 27.10 19.13
CA HIS A 272 4.98 27.48 18.23
C HIS A 272 4.73 27.10 16.76
N GLY A 273 3.62 26.41 16.45
CA GLY A 273 3.26 25.95 15.11
C GLY A 273 3.85 24.59 14.74
N HIS A 274 3.22 23.94 13.76
CA HIS A 274 3.63 22.63 13.23
C HIS A 274 5.09 22.55 12.72
N PRO A 275 5.70 23.60 12.12
CA PRO A 275 7.10 23.55 11.74
C PRO A 275 8.04 23.31 12.91
N VAL A 276 7.77 23.91 14.07
CA VAL A 276 8.59 23.71 15.28
C VAL A 276 8.41 22.31 15.85
N GLY A 277 7.18 21.77 15.84
CA GLY A 277 6.97 20.37 16.19
C GLY A 277 7.69 19.40 15.25
N SER A 278 7.81 19.75 13.96
CA SER A 278 8.53 18.94 12.97
C SER A 278 10.04 18.91 13.28
N LEU A 279 10.63 20.08 13.56
CA LEU A 279 12.03 20.19 14.01
C LEU A 279 12.30 19.40 15.30
N LEU A 280 11.32 19.38 16.20
CA LEU A 280 11.40 18.61 17.43
C LEU A 280 11.50 17.10 17.14
N LEU A 281 10.64 16.59 16.28
CA LEU A 281 10.65 15.18 15.87
C LEU A 281 11.94 14.81 15.13
N GLU A 282 12.44 15.69 14.26
CA GLU A 282 13.73 15.52 13.60
C GLU A 282 14.89 15.44 14.61
N SER A 283 14.89 16.31 15.62
CA SER A 283 15.92 16.32 16.67
C SER A 283 15.92 15.06 17.53
N VAL A 284 14.73 14.56 17.89
CA VAL A 284 14.56 13.29 18.61
C VAL A 284 15.10 12.14 17.77
N ALA A 285 14.69 12.05 16.50
CA ALA A 285 15.13 10.98 15.61
C ALA A 285 16.63 11.01 15.35
N ALA A 286 17.20 12.18 15.05
CA ALA A 286 18.63 12.35 14.83
C ALA A 286 19.45 12.01 16.07
N THR A 287 18.96 12.34 17.28
CA THR A 287 19.63 12.00 18.53
C THR A 287 19.54 10.51 18.82
N ALA A 288 18.37 9.89 18.62
CA ALA A 288 18.21 8.45 18.75
C ALA A 288 19.12 7.69 17.77
N GLN A 289 19.17 8.07 16.49
CA GLN A 289 20.04 7.45 15.48
C GLN A 289 21.52 7.51 15.85
N ARG A 290 21.99 8.62 16.43
CA ARG A 290 23.39 8.76 16.89
C ARG A 290 23.72 7.87 18.08
N LEU A 291 22.75 7.57 18.93
CA LEU A 291 22.94 6.73 20.12
C LEU A 291 22.78 5.24 19.82
N CYS A 292 22.00 4.89 18.78
CA CYS A 292 21.84 3.54 18.28
C CYS A 292 23.16 2.95 17.76
N ARG A 293 23.36 1.66 18.02
CA ARG A 293 24.44 0.85 17.42
C ARG A 293 24.07 0.43 16.00
N ALA A 294 25.03 -0.11 15.26
CA ALA A 294 24.84 -0.56 13.88
C ALA A 294 23.71 -1.60 13.68
N HIS A 295 23.43 -2.40 14.72
CA HIS A 295 22.37 -3.43 14.67
C HIS A 295 21.05 -2.97 15.29
N ASP A 296 21.02 -1.80 15.94
CA ASP A 296 19.79 -1.23 16.47
C ASP A 296 19.03 -0.57 15.32
N ARG A 297 17.71 -0.67 15.34
CA ARG A 297 16.84 -0.08 14.32
C ARG A 297 15.88 0.91 14.97
N LEU A 298 15.89 2.15 14.48
CA LEU A 298 14.95 3.19 14.89
C LEU A 298 13.77 3.21 13.93
N TYR A 299 12.56 3.23 14.48
CA TYR A 299 11.30 3.36 13.77
C TYR A 299 10.51 4.55 14.30
N ARG A 300 9.77 5.23 13.43
CA ARG A 300 8.66 6.12 13.79
C ARG A 300 7.36 5.31 13.71
N TYR A 301 6.74 5.09 14.85
CA TYR A 301 5.57 4.22 14.99
C TYR A 301 4.26 4.94 14.63
N GLY A 302 4.19 6.23 14.90
CA GLY A 302 3.07 7.12 14.55
C GLY A 302 3.39 8.53 15.04
N GLY A 303 2.71 9.57 14.55
CA GLY A 303 2.77 10.94 15.10
C GLY A 303 4.07 11.35 15.80
N ASP A 304 4.05 11.28 17.13
CA ASP A 304 5.10 11.56 18.13
C ASP A 304 5.78 10.31 18.72
N GLU A 305 5.44 9.13 18.24
CA GLU A 305 5.85 7.83 18.75
C GLU A 305 7.00 7.24 17.95
N PHE A 306 7.99 6.70 18.67
CA PHE A 306 9.15 6.01 18.09
C PHE A 306 9.37 4.66 18.76
N CYS A 307 9.96 3.72 18.05
CA CYS A 307 10.42 2.45 18.58
C CYS A 307 11.90 2.25 18.27
N ILE A 308 12.66 1.66 19.19
CA ILE A 308 14.02 1.18 18.94
C ILE A 308 14.05 -0.32 19.20
N LEU A 309 14.34 -1.10 18.15
CA LEU A 309 14.56 -2.54 18.24
C LEU A 309 16.05 -2.82 18.42
N MET A 310 16.39 -3.55 19.49
CA MET A 310 17.78 -3.78 19.91
C MET A 310 18.08 -5.28 20.07
N PRO A 311 18.52 -5.97 19.01
CA PRO A 311 18.98 -7.36 19.08
C PRO A 311 20.16 -7.53 20.05
N GLY A 312 20.20 -8.64 20.78
CA GLY A 312 21.26 -8.95 21.74
C GLY A 312 21.29 -8.04 22.98
N THR A 313 20.20 -7.31 23.26
CA THR A 313 20.12 -6.33 24.33
C THR A 313 19.09 -6.72 25.38
N THR A 314 19.46 -6.64 26.65
CA THR A 314 18.57 -6.88 27.80
C THR A 314 17.70 -5.66 28.07
N ALA A 315 16.62 -5.83 28.85
CA ALA A 315 15.77 -4.71 29.27
C ALA A 315 16.57 -3.62 30.00
N GLN A 316 17.55 -3.98 30.83
CA GLN A 316 18.39 -3.00 31.50
C GLN A 316 19.30 -2.23 30.53
N GLY A 317 19.79 -2.88 29.48
CA GLY A 317 20.56 -2.22 28.42
C GLY A 317 19.71 -1.21 27.64
N ALA A 318 18.51 -1.63 27.25
CA ALA A 318 17.51 -0.78 26.58
C ALA A 318 17.10 0.43 27.44
N ARG A 319 16.89 0.21 28.74
CA ARG A 319 16.59 1.28 29.70
C ARG A 319 17.70 2.33 29.73
N LYS A 320 18.97 1.91 29.81
CA LYS A 320 20.12 2.82 29.79
C LYS A 320 20.19 3.65 28.52
N LEU A 321 19.86 3.06 27.36
CA LEU A 321 19.78 3.80 26.10
C LEU A 321 18.68 4.87 26.15
N GLY A 322 17.49 4.52 26.63
CA GLY A 322 16.39 5.47 26.79
C GLY A 322 16.72 6.61 27.76
N GLU A 323 17.32 6.30 28.92
CA GLU A 323 17.75 7.29 29.90
C GLU A 323 18.81 8.23 29.30
N ARG A 324 19.74 7.67 28.51
CA ARG A 324 20.76 8.47 27.81
C ARG A 324 20.15 9.37 26.74
N LEU A 325 19.19 8.87 25.96
CA LEU A 325 18.48 9.66 24.95
C LEU A 325 17.76 10.84 25.60
N LEU A 326 17.01 10.59 26.67
CA LEU A 326 16.34 11.63 27.45
C LEU A 326 17.33 12.68 27.98
N GLN A 327 18.43 12.23 28.60
CA GLN A 327 19.46 13.13 29.13
C GLN A 327 20.05 14.03 28.02
N VAL A 328 20.43 13.46 26.87
CA VAL A 328 21.05 14.23 25.78
C VAL A 328 20.08 15.29 25.23
N LEU A 329 18.80 14.95 25.10
CA LEU A 329 17.76 15.88 24.64
C LEU A 329 17.48 17.00 25.65
N GLN A 330 17.61 16.73 26.95
CA GLN A 330 17.50 17.75 28.00
C GLN A 330 18.72 18.68 28.07
N GLU A 331 19.92 18.15 27.85
CA GLU A 331 21.17 18.90 27.85
C GLU A 331 21.33 19.80 26.62
N HIS A 332 20.65 19.48 25.51
CA HIS A 332 20.74 20.18 24.24
C HIS A 332 19.34 20.63 23.77
N PRO A 333 18.76 21.68 24.40
CA PRO A 333 17.46 22.19 23.99
C PRO A 333 17.51 22.71 22.54
N LEU A 334 16.37 22.65 21.86
CA LEU A 334 16.21 23.17 20.50
C LEU A 334 16.33 24.70 20.52
N ASP A 335 17.28 25.22 19.74
CA ASP A 335 17.42 26.66 19.50
C ASP A 335 16.37 27.12 18.49
N LEU A 336 15.45 27.97 18.94
CA LEU A 336 14.42 28.60 18.11
C LEU A 336 14.79 30.05 17.75
N GLY A 337 16.06 30.42 17.91
CA GLY A 337 16.65 31.73 17.65
C GLY A 337 16.43 32.74 18.76
N ARG A 338 15.20 32.90 19.25
CA ARG A 338 14.87 33.82 20.37
C ARG A 338 14.51 33.11 21.67
N ASP A 339 14.33 31.80 21.63
CA ASP A 339 13.92 30.98 22.76
C ASP A 339 14.55 29.58 22.63
N HIS A 340 14.57 28.83 23.73
CA HIS A 340 15.07 27.46 23.76
C HIS A 340 13.96 26.52 24.23
N LEU A 341 13.74 25.44 23.48
CA LEU A 341 12.73 24.43 23.82
C LEU A 341 13.40 23.15 24.32
N THR A 342 13.29 22.89 25.62
CA THR A 342 13.72 21.62 26.20
C THR A 342 12.80 20.50 25.74
N VAL A 343 13.38 19.46 25.14
CA VAL A 343 12.65 18.28 24.68
C VAL A 343 12.54 17.28 25.82
N SER A 344 11.32 16.80 26.10
CA SER A 344 11.06 15.70 27.02
C SER A 344 10.42 14.54 26.26
N LEU A 345 10.68 13.32 26.73
CA LEU A 345 10.03 12.12 26.25
C LEU A 345 9.76 11.16 27.40
N SER A 346 8.74 10.33 27.20
CA SER A 346 8.44 9.18 28.03
C SER A 346 8.77 7.92 27.25
N ALA A 347 9.28 6.88 27.92
CA ALA A 347 9.59 5.62 27.26
C ALA A 347 9.25 4.38 28.11
N GLY A 348 8.81 3.33 27.42
CA GLY A 348 8.58 2.00 27.96
C GLY A 348 9.53 0.98 27.36
N VAL A 349 10.04 0.07 28.17
CA VAL A 349 10.97 -0.99 27.77
C VAL A 349 10.35 -2.34 28.03
N ALA A 350 10.41 -3.23 27.03
CA ALA A 350 10.20 -4.66 27.23
C ALA A 350 11.32 -5.45 26.55
N ALA A 351 11.53 -6.69 27.00
CA ALA A 351 12.52 -7.57 26.40
C ALA A 351 12.00 -9.00 26.31
N TYR A 352 12.28 -9.66 25.19
CA TYR A 352 12.11 -11.09 25.00
C TYR A 352 13.36 -11.84 25.48
N PRO A 353 13.24 -12.99 26.18
CA PRO A 353 11.99 -13.62 26.63
C PRO A 353 11.50 -13.13 28.02
N GLU A 354 12.19 -12.19 28.66
CA GLU A 354 11.97 -11.80 30.07
C GLU A 354 10.56 -11.27 30.39
N HIS A 355 9.98 -10.49 29.47
CA HIS A 355 8.71 -9.79 29.64
C HIS A 355 7.63 -10.31 28.70
N ALA A 356 8.03 -10.91 27.57
CA ALA A 356 7.15 -11.29 26.48
C ALA A 356 7.59 -12.62 25.85
N ASP A 357 6.64 -13.34 25.28
CA ASP A 357 6.80 -14.64 24.61
C ASP A 357 6.69 -14.55 23.08
N GLY A 358 6.44 -13.36 22.53
CA GLY A 358 6.28 -13.15 21.09
C GLY A 358 6.34 -11.67 20.70
N ALA A 359 6.30 -11.41 19.39
CA ALA A 359 6.41 -10.06 18.83
C ALA A 359 5.27 -9.12 19.26
N GLY A 360 4.02 -9.58 19.17
CA GLY A 360 2.86 -8.77 19.60
C GLY A 360 2.92 -8.44 21.09
N HIS A 361 3.15 -9.45 21.93
CA HIS A 361 3.27 -9.28 23.37
C HIS A 361 4.45 -8.36 23.76
N LEU A 362 5.55 -8.38 23.01
CA LEU A 362 6.70 -7.50 23.26
C LEU A 362 6.34 -6.02 23.04
N ILE A 363 5.56 -5.71 21.98
CA ILE A 363 5.04 -4.35 21.75
C ILE A 363 4.08 -3.96 22.88
N GLU A 364 3.13 -4.82 23.22
CA GLU A 364 2.13 -4.58 24.26
C GLU A 364 2.77 -4.27 25.62
N GLN A 365 3.79 -5.04 26.02
CA GLN A 365 4.49 -4.82 27.30
C GLN A 365 5.30 -3.51 27.30
N ALA A 366 5.91 -3.15 26.17
CA ALA A 366 6.62 -1.88 26.05
C ALA A 366 5.65 -0.70 26.10
N ASP A 367 4.51 -0.77 25.41
CA ASP A 367 3.45 0.24 25.45
C ASP A 367 2.84 0.39 26.87
N HIS A 368 2.57 -0.72 27.55
CA HIS A 368 2.10 -0.68 28.95
C HIS A 368 3.12 -0.01 29.88
N ALA A 369 4.42 -0.23 29.67
CA ALA A 369 5.47 0.46 30.43
C ALA A 369 5.52 1.96 30.09
N LEU A 370 5.35 2.34 28.82
CA LEU A 370 5.28 3.73 28.38
C LEU A 370 4.08 4.46 29.01
N MET A 371 2.92 3.82 29.03
CA MET A 371 1.72 4.37 29.66
C MET A 371 1.92 4.61 31.15
N ARG A 372 2.60 3.70 31.87
CA ARG A 372 2.99 3.93 33.27
C ARG A 372 3.95 5.12 33.40
N ALA A 373 4.93 5.25 32.50
CA ALA A 373 5.86 6.38 32.51
C ALA A 373 5.12 7.73 32.39
N LYS A 374 4.12 7.79 31.51
CA LYS A 374 3.25 8.96 31.34
C LYS A 374 2.41 9.24 32.60
N GLN A 375 1.85 8.20 33.23
CA GLN A 375 1.02 8.33 34.43
C GLN A 375 1.82 8.79 35.66
N GLU A 376 3.08 8.40 35.79
CA GLU A 376 3.90 8.78 36.94
C GLU A 376 4.56 10.16 36.81
N GLY A 377 4.22 10.93 35.78
CA GLY A 377 4.67 12.32 35.62
C GLY A 377 5.57 12.58 34.41
N LYS A 378 5.60 11.67 33.42
CA LYS A 378 6.35 11.81 32.16
C LYS A 378 7.87 11.94 32.37
N GLY A 379 8.62 12.21 31.28
CA GLY A 379 10.05 12.50 31.34
C GLY A 379 10.88 11.38 31.96
N ARG A 380 10.53 10.12 31.70
CA ARG A 380 11.16 8.96 32.32
C ARG A 380 11.08 7.70 31.46
N VAL A 381 11.91 6.73 31.82
CA VAL A 381 11.95 5.40 31.22
C VAL A 381 11.48 4.37 32.24
N MET A 382 10.49 3.55 31.87
CA MET A 382 10.00 2.46 32.69
C MET A 382 10.20 1.11 32.00
N VAL A 383 10.49 0.08 32.79
CA VAL A 383 10.61 -1.31 32.31
C VAL A 383 9.30 -2.04 32.59
N ALA A 384 8.88 -2.90 31.66
CA ALA A 384 7.78 -3.83 31.83
C ALA A 384 7.96 -4.66 33.10
N ALA A 385 6.85 -5.08 33.72
CA ALA A 385 6.94 -5.99 34.85
C ALA A 385 7.31 -7.38 34.33
N SER A 386 8.33 -8.03 34.92
CA SER A 386 8.67 -9.41 34.56
C SER A 386 7.49 -10.33 34.89
N GLN A 387 7.22 -11.31 34.03
CA GLN A 387 6.28 -12.37 34.36
C GLN A 387 6.97 -13.28 35.39
N THR A 388 6.66 -13.12 36.68
CA THR A 388 6.98 -14.16 37.65
C THR A 388 6.23 -15.42 37.23
N GLY A 389 6.96 -16.41 36.73
CA GLY A 389 6.42 -17.70 36.30
C GLY A 389 5.57 -18.32 37.39
N GLY A 390 4.27 -18.42 37.14
CA GLY A 390 3.39 -19.32 37.86
C GLY A 390 3.72 -20.75 37.46
N THR A 391 4.74 -21.34 38.06
CA THR A 391 4.83 -22.79 38.22
C THR A 391 4.14 -23.15 39.53
N ALA A 392 2.94 -23.71 39.41
CA ALA A 392 2.34 -24.60 40.39
C ALA A 392 1.63 -25.73 39.65
#